data_AF-A0A523WAY4-F1
#
_entry.id   AF-A0A523WAY4-F1
#
_cell.length_a   1.000
_cell.length_b   1.000
_cell.length_c   1.000
_cell.angle_alpha   90.00
_cell.angle_beta   90.00
_cell.angle_gamma   90.00
#
_symmetry.space_group_name_H-M   'P 1'
#
loop_
_entity.id
_entity.type
_entity.pdbx_description
1 polymer ?
#
loop_
_entity_poly.entity_id
_entity_poly.type
_entity_poly.pdbx_seq_one_letter_code
_entity_poly.pdbx_strand_id
1 'polypeptide(L)'
;TYASLESWFLGEGTLTPDFSENNLKNCHQFTYTGCEGGNRWMSTAYLARWDGPVNEASDPYHAYEEACTLGLEEKKHVETVLMTPDRASSTDNGNIKQAVMDYGAMYTSMYYDSSYYNGANYTYYYSGTDPSNHAVAIVGWDDDFFRKLFNPPYPAGSGAWIIRNSWGTGWGENGYFYISYYDSNIGKDNASFINAEEPDHYSIYQYDPLGDVLSMGYGTSTAWGANIFTAITNENLTSVTFYALAVNTSYEVYVYDSFSGSSFLSLLGSKTGTLSYPGYHTIDLDSPIPLTIGDDFGVVVKFTTLGYDFPIPIEDSYPGYSDEATANAGESYVSSNGSFWTDITSSYSNTNVCIKAIATPPTISPDLTGLIVYPNPFEAAAGHSYVTFEALTEEVTIQIFTVSGQLVRKEEISGQYSWDWDLKNTDGEKVARGVYIWMATNPAGEKRTGKIAIIQ
;
A
#
# COMPACT_ATOMS: atom_id res chain seq x y z
N THR A 1 -6.64 -15.13 -4.45
CA THR A 1 -6.11 -13.75 -4.51
C THR A 1 -5.78 -13.34 -5.93
N TYR A 2 -4.81 -13.99 -6.61
CA TYR A 2 -4.37 -13.53 -7.94
C TYR A 2 -5.45 -13.54 -9.02
N ALA A 3 -6.38 -14.49 -9.01
CA ALA A 3 -7.52 -14.41 -9.92
C ALA A 3 -8.28 -13.08 -9.85
N SER A 4 -8.36 -12.44 -8.66
CA SER A 4 -8.93 -11.10 -8.50
C SER A 4 -8.00 -10.02 -9.06
N LEU A 5 -6.75 -9.99 -8.59
CA LEU A 5 -5.76 -9.00 -9.01
C LEU A 5 -5.47 -9.01 -10.53
N GLU A 6 -5.30 -10.18 -11.13
CA GLU A 6 -5.08 -10.35 -12.57
C GLU A 6 -6.27 -9.85 -13.40
N SER A 7 -7.48 -10.05 -12.90
CA SER A 7 -8.70 -9.64 -13.60
C SER A 7 -8.91 -8.13 -13.61
N TRP A 8 -8.37 -7.42 -12.60
CA TRP A 8 -8.37 -5.96 -12.57
C TRP A 8 -7.65 -5.38 -13.80
N PHE A 9 -6.47 -5.91 -14.13
CA PHE A 9 -5.67 -5.50 -15.28
C PHE A 9 -6.33 -5.74 -16.64
N LEU A 10 -7.19 -6.76 -16.74
CA LEU A 10 -8.00 -7.00 -17.93
C LEU A 10 -9.01 -5.87 -18.16
N GLY A 11 -9.59 -5.32 -17.08
CA GLY A 11 -10.47 -4.15 -17.14
C GLY A 11 -9.76 -2.90 -17.65
N GLU A 12 -8.45 -2.78 -17.39
CA GLU A 12 -7.59 -1.69 -17.87
C GLU A 12 -7.08 -1.90 -19.31
N GLY A 13 -7.38 -3.04 -19.94
CA GLY A 13 -6.99 -3.33 -21.33
C GLY A 13 -5.54 -3.77 -21.51
N THR A 14 -4.88 -4.23 -20.44
CA THR A 14 -3.51 -4.74 -20.49
C THR A 14 -3.48 -6.27 -20.67
N LEU A 15 -2.32 -6.83 -21.08
CA LEU A 15 -2.12 -8.28 -21.08
C LEU A 15 -2.26 -8.80 -19.63
N THR A 16 -3.00 -9.89 -19.45
CA THR A 16 -3.16 -10.51 -18.12
C THR A 16 -1.78 -10.90 -17.58
N PRO A 17 -1.36 -10.31 -16.45
CA PRO A 17 -0.18 -10.80 -15.75
C PRO A 17 -0.43 -12.24 -15.27
N ASP A 18 0.62 -13.01 -15.13
CA ASP A 18 0.60 -14.34 -14.53
C ASP A 18 1.50 -14.27 -13.30
N PHE A 19 0.89 -14.14 -12.13
CA PHE A 19 1.59 -13.88 -10.88
C PHE A 19 1.85 -15.18 -10.12
N SER A 20 2.97 -15.25 -9.41
CA SER A 20 3.41 -16.46 -8.72
C SER A 20 2.61 -16.73 -7.45
N GLU A 21 1.67 -17.68 -7.49
CA GLU A 21 1.09 -18.24 -6.28
C GLU A 21 2.16 -18.86 -5.37
N ASN A 22 3.24 -19.39 -5.96
CA ASN A 22 4.30 -20.02 -5.18
C ASN A 22 4.98 -19.05 -4.22
N ASN A 23 5.26 -17.85 -4.70
CA ASN A 23 5.91 -16.83 -3.91
C ASN A 23 4.99 -16.36 -2.77
N LEU A 24 3.73 -16.01 -3.07
CA LEU A 24 2.74 -15.67 -2.06
C LEU A 24 2.60 -16.78 -1.00
N LYS A 25 2.48 -18.03 -1.44
CA LYS A 25 2.33 -19.23 -0.60
C LYS A 25 3.49 -19.38 0.39
N ASN A 26 4.72 -19.09 -0.03
CA ASN A 26 5.92 -19.36 0.77
C ASN A 26 6.47 -18.12 1.49
N CYS A 27 6.18 -16.92 1.00
CA CYS A 27 6.80 -15.66 1.43
C CYS A 27 5.84 -14.74 2.20
N HIS A 28 4.65 -15.22 2.60
CA HIS A 28 3.69 -14.39 3.33
C HIS A 28 4.11 -14.02 4.76
N GLN A 29 5.13 -14.68 5.34
CA GLN A 29 5.75 -14.43 6.66
C GLN A 29 4.93 -14.77 7.92
N PHE A 30 3.62 -15.01 7.82
CA PHE A 30 2.84 -15.64 8.90
C PHE A 30 3.38 -17.03 9.28
N THR A 31 2.98 -17.52 10.46
CA THR A 31 3.43 -18.79 11.04
C THR A 31 3.10 -20.01 10.19
N TYR A 32 2.05 -19.94 9.38
CA TYR A 32 1.62 -21.05 8.53
C TYR A 32 2.65 -21.37 7.45
N THR A 33 2.84 -22.64 7.15
CA THR A 33 3.59 -23.06 5.96
C THR A 33 2.68 -23.12 4.73
N GLY A 34 3.26 -23.25 3.54
CA GLY A 34 2.54 -23.24 2.27
C GLY A 34 1.44 -24.31 2.10
N CYS A 35 1.34 -25.28 3.02
CA CYS A 35 0.31 -26.32 3.02
C CYS A 35 -0.64 -26.26 4.24
N GLU A 36 -0.51 -25.27 5.12
CA GLU A 36 -1.30 -25.14 6.35
C GLU A 36 -2.55 -24.25 6.18
N GLY A 37 -2.74 -23.70 4.98
CA GLY A 37 -3.89 -22.89 4.61
C GLY A 37 -3.53 -21.43 4.42
N GLY A 38 -4.55 -20.58 4.36
CA GLY A 38 -4.37 -19.15 4.15
C GLY A 38 -5.72 -18.43 4.11
N ASN A 39 -5.67 -17.10 4.15
CA ASN A 39 -6.88 -16.27 4.09
C ASN A 39 -6.60 -14.95 3.36
N ARG A 40 -7.66 -14.18 3.09
CA ARG A 40 -7.54 -12.89 2.39
C ARG A 40 -6.61 -11.90 3.10
N TRP A 41 -6.59 -11.88 4.43
CA TRP A 41 -5.76 -10.96 5.23
C TRP A 41 -4.28 -11.24 5.08
N MET A 42 -3.89 -12.52 5.08
CA MET A 42 -2.49 -12.90 4.83
C MET A 42 -2.01 -12.42 3.46
N SER A 43 -2.86 -12.59 2.43
CA SER A 43 -2.52 -12.10 1.10
C SER A 43 -2.56 -10.58 0.99
N THR A 44 -3.47 -9.90 1.72
CA THR A 44 -3.48 -8.44 1.81
C THR A 44 -2.20 -7.93 2.44
N ALA A 45 -1.75 -8.51 3.57
CA ALA A 45 -0.52 -8.08 4.24
C ALA A 45 0.71 -8.25 3.34
N TYR A 46 0.85 -9.39 2.66
CA TYR A 46 1.95 -9.62 1.70
C TYR A 46 1.96 -8.58 0.57
N LEU A 47 0.80 -8.27 -0.02
CA LEU A 47 0.70 -7.30 -1.10
C LEU A 47 0.83 -5.85 -0.60
N ALA A 48 0.32 -5.53 0.59
CA ALA A 48 0.30 -4.19 1.18
C ALA A 48 1.67 -3.75 1.71
N ARG A 49 2.57 -4.69 2.03
CA ARG A 49 3.96 -4.39 2.37
C ARG A 49 4.91 -4.38 1.17
N TRP A 50 4.37 -4.62 -0.03
CA TRP A 50 5.09 -4.68 -1.30
C TRP A 50 6.14 -5.79 -1.41
N ASP A 51 5.91 -6.95 -0.78
CA ASP A 51 6.75 -8.16 -0.99
C ASP A 51 6.44 -8.84 -2.35
N GLY A 52 5.42 -8.37 -3.07
CA GLY A 52 5.03 -8.84 -4.38
C GLY A 52 3.83 -8.07 -4.94
N PRO A 53 3.22 -8.54 -6.04
CA PRO A 53 3.41 -9.85 -6.64
C PRO A 53 4.69 -9.96 -7.48
N VAL A 54 5.19 -11.18 -7.63
CA VAL A 54 6.24 -11.53 -8.62
C VAL A 54 5.62 -12.35 -9.76
N ASN A 55 6.30 -12.45 -10.89
CA ASN A 55 5.82 -13.24 -12.02
C ASN A 55 5.92 -14.76 -11.73
N GLU A 56 4.95 -15.54 -12.19
CA GLU A 56 4.97 -17.02 -12.14
C GLU A 56 6.23 -17.59 -12.80
N ALA A 57 6.70 -16.98 -13.89
CA ALA A 57 7.93 -17.40 -14.55
C ALA A 57 9.21 -17.24 -13.69
N SER A 58 9.18 -16.37 -12.67
CA SER A 58 10.31 -16.16 -11.75
C SER A 58 10.31 -17.14 -10.58
N ASP A 59 9.14 -17.60 -10.14
CA ASP A 59 8.96 -18.56 -9.04
C ASP A 59 7.77 -19.49 -9.34
N PRO A 60 7.98 -20.53 -10.16
CA PRO A 60 6.88 -21.37 -10.63
C PRO A 60 6.19 -22.16 -9.51
N TYR A 61 4.89 -22.42 -9.68
CA TYR A 61 4.10 -23.16 -8.71
C TYR A 61 4.58 -24.60 -8.50
N HIS A 62 4.84 -24.94 -7.24
CA HIS A 62 5.01 -26.32 -6.80
C HIS A 62 3.93 -26.72 -5.80
N ALA A 63 3.37 -27.93 -5.99
CA ALA A 63 2.30 -28.46 -5.15
C ALA A 63 2.78 -29.02 -3.80
N TYR A 64 4.04 -28.80 -3.43
CA TYR A 64 4.63 -29.23 -2.16
C TYR A 64 5.12 -28.02 -1.36
N GLU A 65 5.37 -28.25 -0.08
CA GLU A 65 5.95 -27.27 0.82
C GLU A 65 7.43 -27.04 0.50
N GLU A 66 7.82 -25.78 0.43
CA GLU A 66 9.20 -25.36 0.21
C GLU A 66 9.45 -23.99 0.84
N ALA A 67 10.72 -23.60 0.91
CA ALA A 67 11.11 -22.33 1.50
C ALA A 67 10.78 -21.15 0.56
N CYS A 68 10.57 -19.97 1.14
CA CYS A 68 10.43 -18.72 0.40
C CYS A 68 11.64 -18.45 -0.50
N THR A 69 11.37 -18.11 -1.77
CA THR A 69 12.38 -17.57 -2.69
C THR A 69 12.50 -16.06 -2.48
N LEU A 70 13.57 -15.64 -1.82
CA LEU A 70 13.83 -14.23 -1.49
C LEU A 70 14.54 -13.48 -2.63
N GLY A 71 14.38 -12.16 -2.65
CA GLY A 71 15.10 -11.25 -3.55
C GLY A 71 14.60 -11.26 -5.00
N LEU A 72 13.36 -11.71 -5.21
CA LEU A 72 12.68 -11.57 -6.48
C LEU A 72 12.08 -10.16 -6.58
N GLU A 73 12.15 -9.60 -7.78
CA GLU A 73 11.62 -8.28 -8.08
C GLU A 73 10.09 -8.35 -8.18
N GLU A 74 9.42 -7.59 -7.32
CA GLU A 74 8.00 -7.31 -7.39
C GLU A 74 7.64 -6.61 -8.71
N LYS A 75 6.40 -6.79 -9.14
CA LYS A 75 5.91 -6.31 -10.44
C LYS A 75 4.83 -5.28 -10.32
N LYS A 76 4.23 -5.16 -9.14
CA LYS A 76 3.17 -4.20 -8.83
C LYS A 76 3.19 -3.85 -7.35
N HIS A 77 2.71 -2.65 -7.04
CA HIS A 77 2.38 -2.21 -5.68
C HIS A 77 0.86 -2.14 -5.54
N VAL A 78 0.28 -3.03 -4.73
CA VAL A 78 -1.17 -3.06 -4.53
C VAL A 78 -1.57 -1.96 -3.54
N GLU A 79 -2.31 -0.97 -4.02
CA GLU A 79 -2.70 0.19 -3.21
C GLU A 79 -4.06 0.01 -2.53
N THR A 80 -4.90 -0.93 -2.98
CA THR A 80 -6.24 -1.07 -2.42
C THR A 80 -6.74 -2.51 -2.43
N VAL A 81 -7.27 -2.93 -1.28
CA VAL A 81 -8.00 -4.19 -1.14
C VAL A 81 -9.36 -3.89 -0.53
N LEU A 82 -10.42 -4.04 -1.31
CA LEU A 82 -11.79 -3.81 -0.86
C LEU A 82 -12.40 -5.11 -0.33
N MET A 83 -12.94 -5.06 0.88
CA MET A 83 -13.60 -6.19 1.52
C MET A 83 -15.11 -6.04 1.45
N THR A 84 -15.70 -6.59 0.40
CA THR A 84 -17.16 -6.58 0.23
C THR A 84 -17.83 -7.30 1.40
N PRO A 85 -18.81 -6.67 2.09
CA PRO A 85 -19.50 -7.29 3.22
C PRO A 85 -20.11 -8.64 2.85
N ASP A 86 -20.10 -9.56 3.81
CA ASP A 86 -20.70 -10.88 3.67
C ASP A 86 -22.20 -10.76 3.38
N ARG A 87 -22.70 -11.70 2.57
CA ARG A 87 -24.12 -11.78 2.26
C ARG A 87 -24.91 -12.12 3.52
N ALA A 88 -25.97 -11.38 3.80
CA ALA A 88 -26.87 -11.70 4.90
C ALA A 88 -27.77 -12.93 4.61
N SER A 89 -27.98 -13.26 3.32
CA SER A 89 -28.83 -14.37 2.89
C SER A 89 -28.55 -14.80 1.46
N SER A 90 -29.19 -15.90 1.02
CA SER A 90 -29.09 -16.42 -0.34
C SER A 90 -29.62 -15.46 -1.42
N THR A 91 -30.39 -14.44 -1.05
CA THR A 91 -30.93 -13.41 -1.95
C THR A 91 -30.17 -12.09 -1.87
N ASP A 92 -29.27 -11.93 -0.91
CA ASP A 92 -28.46 -10.73 -0.74
C ASP A 92 -27.21 -10.80 -1.62
N ASN A 93 -27.40 -10.54 -2.92
CA ASN A 93 -26.34 -10.73 -3.94
C ASN A 93 -25.86 -9.41 -4.54
N GLY A 94 -26.53 -8.29 -4.22
CA GLY A 94 -26.34 -7.02 -4.90
C GLY A 94 -24.91 -6.51 -4.83
N ASN A 95 -24.34 -6.44 -3.61
CA ASN A 95 -23.00 -5.90 -3.40
C ASN A 95 -21.91 -6.73 -4.10
N ILE A 96 -22.05 -8.06 -4.11
CA ILE A 96 -21.09 -8.95 -4.77
C ILE A 96 -21.20 -8.84 -6.29
N LYS A 97 -22.42 -8.83 -6.85
CA LYS A 97 -22.61 -8.61 -8.28
C LYS A 97 -22.01 -7.28 -8.72
N GLN A 98 -22.22 -6.23 -7.93
CA GLN A 98 -21.67 -4.91 -8.20
C GLN A 98 -20.14 -4.92 -8.11
N ALA A 99 -19.56 -5.53 -7.08
CA ALA A 99 -18.10 -5.68 -6.97
C ALA A 99 -17.51 -6.43 -8.16
N VAL A 100 -18.19 -7.46 -8.67
CA VAL A 100 -17.74 -8.20 -9.86
C VAL A 100 -17.78 -7.33 -11.12
N MET A 101 -18.81 -6.49 -11.27
CA MET A 101 -18.91 -5.55 -12.39
C MET A 101 -17.87 -4.44 -12.34
N ASP A 102 -17.59 -3.92 -11.16
CA ASP A 102 -16.72 -2.75 -10.98
C ASP A 102 -15.23 -3.13 -10.97
N TYR A 103 -14.90 -4.31 -10.41
CA TYR A 103 -13.53 -4.67 -10.07
C TYR A 103 -13.05 -5.99 -10.70
N GLY A 104 -13.90 -6.70 -11.43
CA GLY A 104 -13.58 -7.99 -12.03
C GLY A 104 -13.81 -9.16 -11.07
N ALA A 105 -12.96 -10.19 -11.13
CA ALA A 105 -13.11 -11.36 -10.28
C ALA A 105 -12.94 -11.01 -8.80
N MET A 106 -13.75 -11.62 -7.94
CA MET A 106 -13.76 -11.37 -6.50
C MET A 106 -13.42 -12.65 -5.73
N TYR A 107 -12.43 -12.57 -4.84
CA TYR A 107 -12.11 -13.64 -3.89
C TYR A 107 -13.29 -13.91 -2.97
N THR A 108 -13.55 -15.18 -2.66
CA THR A 108 -14.51 -15.61 -1.64
C THR A 108 -14.17 -16.99 -1.09
N SER A 109 -14.65 -17.29 0.12
CA SER A 109 -14.50 -18.59 0.76
C SER A 109 -15.59 -19.58 0.36
N MET A 110 -15.26 -20.87 0.37
CA MET A 110 -16.24 -21.95 0.30
C MET A 110 -15.84 -23.13 1.19
N TYR A 111 -16.81 -23.94 1.59
CA TYR A 111 -16.53 -25.32 1.98
C TYR A 111 -16.51 -26.16 0.71
N TYR A 112 -15.59 -27.12 0.63
CA TYR A 112 -15.50 -28.09 -0.45
C TYR A 112 -15.39 -29.50 0.11
N ASP A 113 -16.29 -30.35 -0.38
CA ASP A 113 -16.22 -31.80 -0.31
C ASP A 113 -16.82 -32.33 -1.62
N SER A 114 -16.13 -33.30 -2.23
CA SER A 114 -16.47 -33.83 -3.55
C SER A 114 -17.89 -34.42 -3.64
N SER A 115 -18.49 -34.83 -2.52
CA SER A 115 -19.86 -35.37 -2.46
C SER A 115 -20.94 -34.34 -2.83
N TYR A 116 -20.65 -33.06 -2.68
CA TYR A 116 -21.56 -31.96 -3.05
C TYR A 116 -21.36 -31.46 -4.49
N TYR A 117 -20.32 -31.95 -5.17
CA TYR A 117 -20.02 -31.60 -6.55
C TYR A 117 -20.74 -32.54 -7.53
N ASN A 118 -21.37 -31.96 -8.56
CA ASN A 118 -21.94 -32.70 -9.69
C ASN A 118 -21.04 -32.50 -10.91
N GLY A 119 -20.22 -33.50 -11.23
CA GLY A 119 -19.33 -33.46 -12.38
C GLY A 119 -20.02 -33.53 -13.76
N ALA A 120 -21.30 -33.90 -13.83
CA ALA A 120 -22.02 -33.94 -15.11
C ALA A 120 -22.48 -32.55 -15.57
N ASN A 121 -22.78 -31.66 -14.62
CA ASN A 121 -23.26 -30.30 -14.87
C ASN A 121 -22.28 -29.22 -14.39
N TYR A 122 -21.15 -29.62 -13.80
CA TYR A 122 -20.17 -28.72 -13.18
C TYR A 122 -20.80 -27.80 -12.13
N THR A 123 -21.67 -28.34 -11.28
CA THR A 123 -22.39 -27.57 -10.26
C THR A 123 -22.03 -28.03 -8.85
N TYR A 124 -22.01 -27.11 -7.89
CA TYR A 124 -21.73 -27.37 -6.48
C TYR A 124 -22.81 -26.73 -5.59
N TYR A 125 -23.26 -27.46 -4.57
CA TYR A 125 -24.18 -26.94 -3.58
C TYR A 125 -23.97 -27.59 -2.21
N TYR A 126 -23.53 -26.79 -1.24
CA TYR A 126 -23.44 -27.18 0.16
C TYR A 126 -24.37 -26.36 1.04
N SER A 127 -25.17 -27.03 1.86
CA SER A 127 -26.14 -26.39 2.78
C SER A 127 -25.92 -26.73 4.25
N GLY A 128 -24.76 -27.30 4.57
CA GLY A 128 -24.39 -27.63 5.94
C GLY A 128 -23.77 -26.44 6.68
N THR A 129 -23.10 -26.74 7.80
CA THR A 129 -22.56 -25.78 8.75
C THR A 129 -21.05 -25.86 8.93
N ASP A 130 -20.37 -26.72 8.17
CA ASP A 130 -18.92 -26.86 8.23
C ASP A 130 -18.26 -25.56 7.76
N PRO A 131 -17.15 -25.17 8.43
CA PRO A 131 -16.40 -23.98 8.06
C PRO A 131 -15.80 -24.11 6.67
N SER A 132 -15.49 -22.98 6.04
CA SER A 132 -14.76 -22.97 4.78
C SER A 132 -13.42 -23.70 4.90
N ASN A 133 -13.03 -24.37 3.83
CA ASN A 133 -11.74 -25.06 3.70
C ASN A 133 -11.10 -24.84 2.31
N HIS A 134 -11.72 -24.01 1.48
CA HIS A 134 -11.27 -23.68 0.13
C HIS A 134 -11.62 -22.23 -0.19
N ALA A 135 -10.91 -21.65 -1.16
CA ALA A 135 -11.16 -20.30 -1.65
C ALA A 135 -11.19 -20.31 -3.17
N VAL A 136 -12.09 -19.48 -3.73
CA VAL A 136 -12.36 -19.42 -5.16
C VAL A 136 -12.60 -17.97 -5.59
N ALA A 137 -12.70 -17.73 -6.90
CA ALA A 137 -13.04 -16.43 -7.44
C ALA A 137 -14.43 -16.44 -8.08
N ILE A 138 -15.32 -15.56 -7.64
CA ILE A 138 -16.58 -15.26 -8.34
C ILE A 138 -16.24 -14.40 -9.54
N VAL A 139 -16.62 -14.86 -10.74
CA VAL A 139 -16.33 -14.18 -12.02
C VAL A 139 -17.59 -13.79 -12.78
N GLY A 140 -18.76 -14.10 -12.24
CA GLY A 140 -20.05 -13.82 -12.86
C GLY A 140 -21.18 -14.53 -12.14
N TRP A 141 -22.39 -14.44 -12.72
CA TRP A 141 -23.58 -15.06 -12.16
C TRP A 141 -24.63 -15.33 -13.23
N ASP A 142 -25.59 -16.19 -12.89
CA ASP A 142 -26.81 -16.44 -13.66
C ASP A 142 -27.97 -16.58 -12.68
N ASP A 143 -28.92 -15.63 -12.72
CA ASP A 143 -30.08 -15.59 -11.82
C ASP A 143 -31.11 -16.67 -12.13
N ASP A 144 -31.16 -17.14 -13.36
CA ASP A 144 -32.13 -18.13 -13.84
C ASP A 144 -31.56 -19.56 -13.83
N PHE A 145 -30.31 -19.74 -13.37
CA PHE A 145 -29.61 -21.02 -13.38
C PHE A 145 -30.44 -22.13 -12.71
N PHE A 146 -30.75 -23.17 -13.47
CA PHE A 146 -31.79 -24.12 -13.09
C PHE A 146 -31.37 -25.01 -11.90
N ARG A 147 -32.06 -24.85 -10.77
CA ARG A 147 -31.76 -25.53 -9.49
C ARG A 147 -31.68 -27.07 -9.53
N LYS A 148 -32.26 -27.74 -10.53
CA LYS A 148 -32.20 -29.21 -10.63
C LYS A 148 -30.98 -29.72 -11.38
N LEU A 149 -30.07 -28.84 -11.80
CA LEU A 149 -28.76 -29.23 -12.29
C LEU A 149 -27.80 -29.62 -11.15
N PHE A 150 -28.06 -29.15 -9.93
CA PHE A 150 -27.34 -29.52 -8.71
C PHE A 150 -27.73 -30.92 -8.19
N ASN A 151 -26.88 -31.51 -7.34
CA ASN A 151 -27.18 -32.75 -6.64
C ASN A 151 -28.39 -32.57 -5.68
N PRO A 152 -29.19 -33.62 -5.44
CA PRO A 152 -30.22 -33.60 -4.39
C PRO A 152 -29.59 -33.65 -2.97
N PRO A 153 -30.20 -33.03 -1.95
CA PRO A 153 -31.41 -32.21 -2.03
C PRO A 153 -31.16 -30.93 -2.82
N TYR A 154 -32.05 -30.62 -3.76
CA TYR A 154 -31.87 -29.47 -4.64
C TYR A 154 -31.92 -28.15 -3.86
N PRO A 155 -31.18 -27.11 -4.29
CA PRO A 155 -31.33 -25.75 -3.77
C PRO A 155 -32.80 -25.30 -3.75
N ALA A 156 -33.12 -24.41 -2.81
CA ALA A 156 -34.48 -23.91 -2.60
C ALA A 156 -35.01 -23.10 -3.80
N GLY A 157 -34.14 -22.45 -4.56
CA GLY A 157 -34.49 -21.68 -5.77
C GLY A 157 -33.41 -21.76 -6.85
N SER A 158 -33.70 -21.15 -8.01
CA SER A 158 -32.73 -20.96 -9.08
C SER A 158 -31.70 -19.89 -8.72
N GLY A 159 -30.60 -19.88 -9.47
CA GLY A 159 -29.55 -18.89 -9.33
C GLY A 159 -28.21 -19.50 -8.91
N ALA A 160 -27.15 -19.10 -9.61
CA ALA A 160 -25.80 -19.58 -9.37
C ALA A 160 -24.75 -18.50 -9.63
N TRP A 161 -23.67 -18.56 -8.86
CA TRP A 161 -22.42 -17.88 -9.13
C TRP A 161 -21.60 -18.68 -10.14
N ILE A 162 -20.94 -17.99 -11.05
CA ILE A 162 -19.93 -18.56 -11.95
C ILE A 162 -18.58 -18.40 -11.26
N ILE A 163 -17.86 -19.50 -11.13
CA ILE A 163 -16.66 -19.57 -10.30
C ILE A 163 -15.47 -20.01 -11.13
N ARG A 164 -14.34 -19.30 -11.02
CA ARG A 164 -13.02 -19.75 -11.45
C ARG A 164 -12.35 -20.49 -10.29
N ASN A 165 -11.93 -21.72 -10.52
CA ASN A 165 -11.20 -22.54 -9.56
C ASN A 165 -9.69 -22.54 -9.85
N SER A 166 -8.91 -23.14 -8.94
CA SER A 166 -7.43 -23.23 -9.00
C SER A 166 -6.91 -24.64 -9.27
N TRP A 167 -7.73 -25.55 -9.80
CA TRP A 167 -7.33 -26.95 -10.08
C TRP A 167 -7.05 -27.25 -11.56
N GLY A 168 -6.70 -26.20 -12.31
CA GLY A 168 -6.35 -26.28 -13.72
C GLY A 168 -7.55 -26.48 -14.66
N THR A 169 -7.27 -26.36 -15.96
CA THR A 169 -8.29 -26.39 -17.02
C THR A 169 -8.87 -27.79 -17.27
N GLY A 170 -8.23 -28.84 -16.76
CA GLY A 170 -8.76 -30.20 -16.86
C GLY A 170 -9.88 -30.52 -15.86
N TRP A 171 -10.14 -29.64 -14.89
CA TRP A 171 -11.19 -29.81 -13.89
C TRP A 171 -12.42 -28.97 -14.22
N GLY A 172 -13.62 -29.49 -13.94
CA GLY A 172 -14.88 -28.80 -14.18
C GLY A 172 -15.10 -28.42 -15.64
N GLU A 173 -15.67 -27.24 -15.86
CA GLU A 173 -15.87 -26.65 -17.18
C GLU A 173 -14.66 -25.78 -17.53
N ASN A 174 -13.56 -26.40 -17.97
CA ASN A 174 -12.30 -25.70 -18.30
C ASN A 174 -11.70 -24.88 -17.13
N GLY A 175 -11.81 -25.40 -15.90
CA GLY A 175 -11.39 -24.72 -14.67
C GLY A 175 -12.50 -23.92 -13.99
N TYR A 176 -13.71 -23.89 -14.57
CA TYR A 176 -14.86 -23.19 -14.03
C TYR A 176 -15.95 -24.14 -13.54
N PHE A 177 -16.85 -23.63 -12.71
CA PHE A 177 -18.03 -24.34 -12.24
C PHE A 177 -19.06 -23.36 -11.67
N TYR A 178 -20.24 -23.87 -11.30
CA TYR A 178 -21.34 -23.08 -10.78
C TYR A 178 -21.60 -23.41 -9.31
N ILE A 179 -21.66 -22.40 -8.43
CA ILE A 179 -22.10 -22.57 -7.03
C ILE A 179 -23.49 -21.99 -6.88
N SER A 180 -24.41 -22.74 -6.28
CA SER A 180 -25.77 -22.23 -6.02
C SER A 180 -25.74 -20.98 -5.12
N TYR A 181 -26.60 -20.00 -5.37
CA TYR A 181 -26.80 -18.88 -4.45
C TYR A 181 -27.19 -19.30 -3.02
N TYR A 182 -27.75 -20.49 -2.87
CA TYR A 182 -28.20 -21.05 -1.59
C TYR A 182 -27.09 -21.76 -0.82
N ASP A 183 -25.88 -21.82 -1.37
CA ASP A 183 -24.71 -22.34 -0.65
C ASP A 183 -24.45 -21.56 0.65
N SER A 184 -24.13 -22.27 1.72
CA SER A 184 -24.04 -21.69 3.07
C SER A 184 -22.73 -20.93 3.33
N ASN A 185 -21.70 -21.12 2.51
CA ASN A 185 -20.40 -20.49 2.68
C ASN A 185 -20.11 -19.42 1.61
N ILE A 186 -20.63 -19.56 0.38
CA ILE A 186 -20.30 -18.65 -0.72
C ILE A 186 -20.73 -17.19 -0.48
N GLY A 187 -19.86 -16.25 -0.86
CA GLY A 187 -20.08 -14.82 -0.67
C GLY A 187 -19.78 -14.36 0.77
N LYS A 188 -18.86 -15.05 1.42
CA LYS A 188 -18.26 -14.67 2.71
C LYS A 188 -16.75 -14.50 2.55
N ASP A 189 -16.15 -13.73 3.46
CA ASP A 189 -14.73 -13.38 3.45
C ASP A 189 -14.29 -12.76 2.11
N ASN A 190 -15.11 -11.89 1.55
CA ASN A 190 -14.93 -11.43 0.17
C ASN A 190 -13.80 -10.41 0.03
N ALA A 191 -13.01 -10.46 -1.04
CA ALA A 191 -12.01 -9.42 -1.31
C ALA A 191 -11.82 -9.15 -2.80
N SER A 192 -11.64 -7.87 -3.13
CA SER A 192 -11.20 -7.40 -4.45
C SER A 192 -9.84 -6.72 -4.29
N PHE A 193 -8.83 -7.22 -5.00
CA PHE A 193 -7.47 -6.68 -5.00
C PHE A 193 -7.31 -5.81 -6.25
N ILE A 194 -7.17 -4.49 -6.07
CA ILE A 194 -7.30 -3.49 -7.14
C ILE A 194 -6.25 -2.39 -7.00
N ASN A 195 -6.23 -1.47 -7.97
CA ASN A 195 -5.36 -0.30 -7.99
C ASN A 195 -3.89 -0.67 -7.77
N ALA A 196 -3.40 -1.60 -8.58
CA ALA A 196 -2.04 -2.10 -8.47
C ALA A 196 -1.13 -1.34 -9.44
N GLU A 197 -0.29 -0.47 -8.89
CA GLU A 197 0.57 0.45 -9.64
C GLU A 197 1.90 -0.19 -10.03
N GLU A 198 2.63 0.42 -10.96
CA GLU A 198 4.02 0.02 -11.24
C GLU A 198 4.91 0.31 -10.01
N PRO A 199 5.91 -0.53 -9.71
CA PRO A 199 6.78 -0.40 -8.53
C PRO A 199 7.76 0.79 -8.60
N ASP A 200 7.50 1.77 -9.47
CA ASP A 200 8.46 2.78 -9.90
C ASP A 200 8.64 3.87 -8.84
N HIS A 201 9.80 3.89 -8.19
CA HIS A 201 10.26 5.02 -7.38
C HIS A 201 9.30 5.37 -6.22
N TYR A 202 8.98 4.41 -5.37
CA TYR A 202 8.27 4.66 -4.12
C TYR A 202 9.06 4.12 -2.92
N SER A 203 8.97 4.83 -1.80
CA SER A 203 9.41 4.39 -0.48
C SER A 203 8.18 4.12 0.38
N ILE A 204 8.17 3.00 1.10
CA ILE A 204 7.14 2.68 2.09
C ILE A 204 7.73 2.72 3.50
N TYR A 205 7.13 3.54 4.35
CA TYR A 205 7.40 3.61 5.78
C TYR A 205 6.33 2.81 6.51
N GLN A 206 6.73 1.74 7.18
CA GLN A 206 5.81 0.80 7.82
C GLN A 206 6.43 0.10 9.03
N TYR A 207 5.56 -0.33 9.95
CA TYR A 207 5.92 -1.13 11.13
C TYR A 207 5.06 -2.40 11.28
N ASP A 208 4.19 -2.67 10.31
CA ASP A 208 3.15 -3.70 10.33
C ASP A 208 3.23 -4.64 9.10
N PRO A 209 4.32 -5.40 8.89
CA PRO A 209 4.45 -6.30 7.73
C PRO A 209 3.37 -7.41 7.67
N LEU A 210 2.85 -7.87 8.78
CA LEU A 210 1.76 -8.86 8.88
C LEU A 210 0.37 -8.19 8.87
N GLY A 211 0.31 -6.87 8.77
CA GLY A 211 -0.92 -6.09 8.57
C GLY A 211 -1.93 -6.22 9.71
N ASP A 212 -3.20 -6.02 9.40
CA ASP A 212 -4.30 -6.08 10.37
C ASP A 212 -4.52 -7.51 10.91
N VAL A 213 -4.26 -7.69 12.20
CA VAL A 213 -4.44 -8.97 12.92
C VAL A 213 -5.52 -8.83 13.99
N LEU A 214 -5.45 -7.74 14.77
CA LEU A 214 -6.41 -7.40 15.82
C LEU A 214 -6.82 -5.93 15.70
N SER A 215 -7.71 -5.50 16.58
CA SER A 215 -8.14 -4.11 16.64
C SER A 215 -8.19 -3.60 18.06
N MET A 216 -7.88 -2.32 18.25
CA MET A 216 -7.96 -1.65 19.54
C MET A 216 -8.98 -0.52 19.56
N GLY A 217 -9.45 -0.19 20.76
CA GLY A 217 -10.27 0.99 21.00
C GLY A 217 -10.52 1.26 22.47
N TYR A 218 -11.43 2.18 22.72
CA TYR A 218 -11.65 2.78 24.04
C TYR A 218 -13.11 2.71 24.49
N GLY A 219 -13.90 1.77 23.94
CA GLY A 219 -15.34 1.70 24.20
C GLY A 219 -16.13 2.80 23.47
N THR A 220 -15.54 3.36 22.41
CA THR A 220 -16.10 4.41 21.57
C THR A 220 -15.81 4.10 20.11
N SER A 221 -16.69 4.53 19.22
CA SER A 221 -16.52 4.39 17.77
C SER A 221 -15.37 5.23 17.20
N THR A 222 -14.81 6.15 17.98
CA THR A 222 -13.74 7.04 17.55
C THR A 222 -12.51 6.85 18.44
N ALA A 223 -11.36 6.70 17.81
CA ALA A 223 -10.06 6.71 18.46
C ALA A 223 -8.96 7.12 17.45
N TRP A 224 -7.76 7.36 17.95
CA TRP A 224 -6.62 7.78 17.14
C TRP A 224 -5.48 6.75 17.24
N GLY A 225 -4.90 6.42 16.10
CA GLY A 225 -3.64 5.72 15.99
C GLY A 225 -2.60 6.60 15.31
N ALA A 226 -1.32 6.37 15.58
CA ALA A 226 -0.24 7.11 14.97
C ALA A 226 1.04 6.28 14.89
N ASN A 227 1.83 6.54 13.84
CA ASN A 227 3.19 6.03 13.70
C ASN A 227 4.17 7.20 13.53
N ILE A 228 5.35 7.10 14.14
CA ILE A 228 6.46 8.04 13.97
C ILE A 228 7.51 7.34 13.13
N PHE A 229 7.86 7.93 12.00
CA PHE A 229 8.86 7.41 11.06
C PHE A 229 10.06 8.34 10.99
N THR A 230 11.20 7.82 10.56
CA THR A 230 12.37 8.63 10.19
C THR A 230 12.59 8.52 8.69
N ALA A 231 12.67 9.66 7.99
CA ALA A 231 12.89 9.66 6.55
C ALA A 231 14.28 9.11 6.22
N ILE A 232 14.37 8.18 5.28
CA ILE A 232 15.64 7.53 4.88
C ILE A 232 16.28 8.15 3.64
N THR A 233 15.53 8.98 2.93
CA THR A 233 15.88 9.69 1.70
C THR A 233 15.21 11.06 1.70
N ASN A 234 15.70 11.99 0.87
CA ASN A 234 14.96 13.22 0.58
C ASN A 234 13.90 12.90 -0.46
N GLU A 235 12.63 13.08 -0.11
CA GLU A 235 11.50 12.66 -0.94
C GLU A 235 10.22 13.39 -0.53
N ASN A 236 9.12 13.12 -1.22
CA ASN A 236 7.84 13.71 -0.88
C ASN A 236 6.87 12.62 -0.43
N LEU A 237 6.33 12.74 0.79
CA LEU A 237 5.21 11.94 1.23
C LEU A 237 3.98 12.30 0.39
N THR A 238 3.41 11.33 -0.31
CA THR A 238 2.27 11.53 -1.22
C THR A 238 0.99 10.94 -0.66
N SER A 239 1.08 9.80 0.04
CA SER A 239 -0.09 9.05 0.46
C SER A 239 0.12 8.39 1.82
N VAL A 240 -0.99 8.12 2.51
CA VAL A 240 -1.02 7.38 3.78
C VAL A 240 -1.92 6.19 3.61
N THR A 241 -1.50 5.01 4.06
CA THR A 241 -2.29 3.79 3.96
C THR A 241 -2.69 3.29 5.33
N PHE A 242 -3.86 2.65 5.39
CA PHE A 242 -4.36 2.00 6.61
C PHE A 242 -5.53 1.07 6.30
N TYR A 243 -5.95 0.31 7.30
CA TYR A 243 -7.12 -0.56 7.22
C TYR A 243 -8.38 0.12 7.73
N ALA A 244 -9.46 0.05 6.95
CA ALA A 244 -10.81 0.34 7.39
C ALA A 244 -11.46 -0.94 7.92
N LEU A 245 -11.86 -0.95 9.19
CA LEU A 245 -12.36 -2.15 9.86
C LEU A 245 -13.87 -2.41 9.63
N ALA A 246 -14.61 -1.41 9.14
CA ALA A 246 -16.01 -1.59 8.78
C ALA A 246 -16.42 -0.69 7.59
N VAL A 247 -17.65 -0.90 7.12
CA VAL A 247 -18.28 -0.03 6.13
C VAL A 247 -18.45 1.38 6.67
N ASN A 248 -18.30 2.38 5.79
CA ASN A 248 -18.48 3.79 6.11
C ASN A 248 -17.58 4.29 7.25
N THR A 249 -16.37 3.73 7.39
CA THR A 249 -15.35 4.28 8.30
C THR A 249 -14.95 5.67 7.81
N SER A 250 -15.18 6.68 8.63
CA SER A 250 -14.64 8.02 8.39
C SER A 250 -13.25 8.15 8.99
N TYR A 251 -12.39 8.92 8.34
CA TYR A 251 -11.02 9.15 8.78
C TYR A 251 -10.63 10.63 8.72
N GLU A 252 -9.67 10.99 9.57
CA GLU A 252 -8.91 12.24 9.46
C GLU A 252 -7.42 11.90 9.60
N VAL A 253 -6.65 12.07 8.52
CA VAL A 253 -5.19 11.93 8.47
C VAL A 253 -4.56 13.28 8.78
N TYR A 254 -3.51 13.27 9.60
CA TYR A 254 -2.67 14.42 9.91
C TYR A 254 -1.20 14.01 9.83
N VAL A 255 -0.39 14.82 9.16
CA VAL A 255 1.06 14.62 9.05
C VAL A 255 1.76 15.76 9.78
N TYR A 256 2.68 15.43 10.66
CA TYR A 256 3.40 16.35 11.52
C TYR A 256 4.92 16.22 11.33
N ASP A 257 5.61 17.34 11.43
CA ASP A 257 7.07 17.43 11.29
C ASP A 257 7.83 16.85 12.47
N SER A 258 7.21 16.76 13.66
CA SER A 258 7.89 16.15 14.80
C SER A 258 6.92 15.68 15.88
N PHE A 259 7.39 14.72 16.66
CA PHE A 259 6.75 14.24 17.87
C PHE A 259 7.69 14.41 19.06
N SER A 260 7.31 15.22 20.04
CA SER A 260 8.15 15.49 21.21
C SER A 260 7.30 15.68 22.47
N GLY A 261 7.76 15.11 23.58
CA GLY A 261 7.07 15.23 24.87
C GLY A 261 5.60 14.78 24.82
N SER A 262 5.32 13.71 24.06
CA SER A 262 3.97 13.18 23.81
C SER A 262 3.04 14.09 23.01
N SER A 263 3.59 15.07 22.28
CA SER A 263 2.82 16.01 21.46
C SER A 263 3.31 15.99 20.01
N PHE A 264 2.36 15.94 19.08
CA PHE A 264 2.63 16.18 17.66
C PHE A 264 2.70 17.69 17.40
N LEU A 265 3.76 18.12 16.74
CA LEU A 265 4.09 19.53 16.53
C LEU A 265 4.23 19.82 15.03
N SER A 266 4.01 21.08 14.64
CA SER A 266 4.22 21.55 13.26
C SER A 266 3.48 20.71 12.21
N LEU A 267 2.16 20.92 12.11
CA LEU A 267 1.32 20.26 11.11
C LEU A 267 1.80 20.60 9.68
N LEU A 268 2.14 19.57 8.91
CA LEU A 268 2.60 19.66 7.52
C LEU A 268 1.44 19.51 6.53
N GLY A 269 0.46 18.65 6.84
CA GLY A 269 -0.71 18.45 5.99
C GLY A 269 -1.78 17.59 6.65
N SER A 270 -2.96 17.56 6.05
CA SER A 270 -4.07 16.73 6.52
C SER A 270 -5.00 16.33 5.37
N LYS A 271 -5.75 15.25 5.60
CA LYS A 271 -6.77 14.75 4.67
C LYS A 271 -7.94 14.18 5.47
N THR A 272 -9.16 14.38 5.00
CA THR A 272 -10.33 13.75 5.64
C THR A 272 -11.17 13.07 4.58
N GLY A 273 -11.89 12.02 4.97
CA GLY A 273 -12.71 11.26 4.04
C GLY A 273 -13.58 10.21 4.71
N THR A 274 -14.23 9.41 3.90
CA THR A 274 -15.04 8.26 4.35
C THR A 274 -14.89 7.14 3.34
N LEU A 275 -14.61 5.95 3.85
CA LEU A 275 -14.39 4.74 3.08
C LEU A 275 -15.64 3.89 3.13
N SER A 276 -16.24 3.63 1.96
CA SER A 276 -17.49 2.86 1.89
C SER A 276 -17.29 1.37 2.18
N TYR A 277 -16.09 0.86 1.96
CA TYR A 277 -15.75 -0.55 2.15
C TYR A 277 -14.68 -0.71 3.25
N PRO A 278 -14.78 -1.77 4.07
CA PRO A 278 -13.66 -2.26 4.84
C PRO A 278 -12.52 -2.73 3.93
N GLY A 279 -11.34 -2.92 4.50
CA GLY A 279 -10.15 -3.42 3.81
C GLY A 279 -8.96 -2.46 3.88
N TYR A 280 -7.99 -2.62 2.98
CA TYR A 280 -6.76 -1.82 2.92
C TYR A 280 -6.93 -0.69 1.90
N HIS A 281 -6.57 0.54 2.28
CA HIS A 281 -6.78 1.73 1.45
C HIS A 281 -5.55 2.63 1.44
N THR A 282 -5.25 3.18 0.27
CA THR A 282 -4.30 4.27 0.09
C THR A 282 -5.05 5.60 -0.01
N ILE A 283 -4.63 6.57 0.80
CA ILE A 283 -5.21 7.90 0.87
C ILE A 283 -4.21 8.93 0.34
N ASP A 284 -4.50 9.48 -0.83
CA ASP A 284 -3.70 10.56 -1.41
C ASP A 284 -3.88 11.87 -0.63
N LEU A 285 -2.75 12.44 -0.24
CA LEU A 285 -2.68 13.77 0.36
C LEU A 285 -3.02 14.83 -0.70
N ASP A 286 -3.59 15.96 -0.26
CA ASP A 286 -3.96 17.04 -1.19
C ASP A 286 -2.74 17.71 -1.85
N SER A 287 -1.57 17.58 -1.24
CA SER A 287 -0.30 18.05 -1.78
C SER A 287 0.84 17.20 -1.21
N PRO A 288 1.88 16.89 -2.01
CA PRO A 288 3.05 16.18 -1.51
C PRO A 288 3.75 16.96 -0.39
N ILE A 289 4.20 16.26 0.65
CA ILE A 289 4.88 16.84 1.81
C ILE A 289 6.36 16.52 1.74
N PRO A 290 7.26 17.51 1.60
CA PRO A 290 8.70 17.26 1.58
C PRO A 290 9.18 16.64 2.88
N LEU A 291 9.94 15.55 2.75
CA LEU A 291 10.65 14.86 3.82
C LEU A 291 12.16 15.06 3.62
N THR A 292 12.85 15.37 4.71
CA THR A 292 14.31 15.50 4.73
C THR A 292 14.91 14.26 5.37
N ILE A 293 15.90 13.66 4.72
CA ILE A 293 16.62 12.50 5.24
C ILE A 293 17.10 12.73 6.69
N GLY A 294 16.80 11.77 7.56
CA GLY A 294 17.18 11.78 8.97
C GLY A 294 16.23 12.56 9.89
N ASP A 295 15.28 13.31 9.33
CA ASP A 295 14.24 13.95 10.13
C ASP A 295 13.10 12.95 10.42
N ASP A 296 12.55 13.04 11.62
CA ASP A 296 11.36 12.28 12.01
C ASP A 296 10.09 12.96 11.47
N PHE A 297 9.05 12.19 11.21
CA PHE A 297 7.72 12.71 10.94
C PHE A 297 6.65 11.80 11.54
N GLY A 298 5.55 12.40 11.98
CA GLY A 298 4.43 11.70 12.60
C GLY A 298 3.23 11.62 11.69
N VAL A 299 2.69 10.42 11.48
CA VAL A 299 1.42 10.21 10.77
C VAL A 299 0.36 9.79 11.78
N VAL A 300 -0.67 10.61 11.91
CA VAL A 300 -1.80 10.39 12.83
C VAL A 300 -3.06 10.14 12.01
N VAL A 301 -3.80 9.09 12.37
CA VAL A 301 -5.12 8.83 11.81
C VAL A 301 -6.16 8.77 12.93
N LYS A 302 -7.17 9.63 12.83
CA LYS A 302 -8.40 9.52 13.61
C LYS A 302 -9.37 8.62 12.86
N PHE A 303 -9.71 7.49 13.45
CA PHE A 303 -10.69 6.57 12.92
C PHE A 303 -12.05 6.84 13.54
N THR A 304 -13.13 6.77 12.75
CA THR A 304 -14.51 6.78 13.22
C THR A 304 -15.30 5.67 12.54
N THR A 305 -15.56 4.60 13.28
CA THR A 305 -16.22 3.38 12.80
C THR A 305 -17.53 3.17 13.57
N LEU A 306 -18.64 3.66 13.03
CA LEU A 306 -19.93 3.65 13.73
C LEU A 306 -20.38 2.22 14.09
N GLY A 307 -20.75 2.01 15.35
CA GLY A 307 -21.19 0.70 15.85
C GLY A 307 -20.06 -0.29 16.13
N TYR A 308 -18.80 0.14 16.06
CA TYR A 308 -17.64 -0.68 16.39
C TYR A 308 -16.69 0.04 17.34
N ASP A 309 -16.48 -0.52 18.54
CA ASP A 309 -15.77 0.15 19.63
C ASP A 309 -14.24 -0.03 19.60
N PHE A 310 -13.73 -0.70 18.55
CA PHE A 310 -12.31 -1.00 18.34
C PHE A 310 -11.83 -0.46 16.98
N PRO A 311 -11.83 0.85 16.75
CA PRO A 311 -11.66 1.39 15.40
C PRO A 311 -10.19 1.43 14.90
N ILE A 312 -9.20 1.11 15.74
CA ILE A 312 -7.77 1.18 15.38
C ILE A 312 -7.30 -0.21 14.91
N PRO A 313 -6.91 -0.38 13.63
CA PRO A 313 -6.29 -1.63 13.17
C PRO A 313 -4.88 -1.77 13.74
N ILE A 314 -4.51 -2.97 14.18
CA ILE A 314 -3.19 -3.26 14.72
C ILE A 314 -2.62 -4.58 14.20
N GLU A 315 -1.32 -4.57 13.94
CA GLU A 315 -0.53 -5.78 13.89
C GLU A 315 -0.25 -6.20 15.33
N ASP A 316 -0.40 -7.48 15.62
CA ASP A 316 -0.09 -8.05 16.93
C ASP A 316 0.51 -9.46 16.80
N SER A 317 1.29 -9.85 17.79
CA SER A 317 1.81 -11.21 17.92
C SER A 317 0.71 -12.16 18.41
N TYR A 318 -0.01 -12.79 17.48
CA TYR A 318 -1.04 -13.78 17.79
C TYR A 318 -0.51 -15.21 17.69
N PRO A 319 -0.47 -15.99 18.78
CA PRO A 319 0.14 -17.31 18.79
C PRO A 319 -0.43 -18.27 17.75
N GLY A 320 0.46 -18.86 16.96
CA GLY A 320 0.12 -19.78 15.86
C GLY A 320 -0.37 -19.08 14.59
N TYR A 321 -0.27 -17.77 14.47
CA TYR A 321 -0.72 -17.03 13.29
C TYR A 321 0.28 -15.96 12.85
N SER A 322 0.58 -15.00 13.73
CA SER A 322 1.46 -13.85 13.47
C SER A 322 2.58 -13.76 14.50
N ASP A 323 3.16 -14.91 14.88
CA ASP A 323 4.16 -15.02 15.94
C ASP A 323 5.42 -14.15 15.70
N GLU A 324 5.70 -13.83 14.43
CA GLU A 324 6.85 -13.02 14.01
C GLU A 324 6.59 -11.49 14.06
N ALA A 325 5.42 -11.04 14.53
CA ALA A 325 5.17 -9.62 14.75
C ALA A 325 6.15 -9.04 15.79
N THR A 326 6.70 -7.87 15.51
CA THR A 326 7.66 -7.18 16.39
C THR A 326 7.38 -5.69 16.40
N ALA A 327 7.66 -5.03 17.54
CA ALA A 327 7.54 -3.59 17.66
C ALA A 327 8.66 -3.02 18.53
N ASN A 328 9.03 -1.76 18.29
CA ASN A 328 9.93 -1.00 19.16
C ASN A 328 9.18 0.13 19.85
N ALA A 329 9.62 0.45 21.07
CA ALA A 329 9.15 1.64 21.77
C ALA A 329 9.51 2.90 20.96
N GLY A 330 8.57 3.81 20.83
CA GLY A 330 8.70 5.04 20.03
C GLY A 330 8.10 4.97 18.62
N GLU A 331 7.68 3.79 18.14
CA GLU A 331 7.14 3.64 16.78
C GLU A 331 5.64 3.99 16.72
N SER A 332 4.82 3.26 17.49
CA SER A 332 3.36 3.36 17.42
C SER A 332 2.73 3.94 18.70
N TYR A 333 1.75 4.82 18.51
CA TYR A 333 1.01 5.46 19.59
C TYR A 333 -0.49 5.41 19.36
N VAL A 334 -1.24 5.36 20.45
CA VAL A 334 -2.71 5.41 20.43
C VAL A 334 -3.28 6.42 21.40
N SER A 335 -4.46 6.94 21.08
CA SER A 335 -5.16 7.92 21.90
C SER A 335 -6.68 7.77 21.82
N SER A 336 -7.36 8.02 22.95
CA SER A 336 -8.82 8.09 23.04
C SER A 336 -9.39 9.48 22.75
N ASN A 337 -8.54 10.51 22.66
CA ASN A 337 -8.98 11.91 22.55
C ASN A 337 -8.11 12.76 21.61
N GLY A 338 -7.07 12.18 21.00
CA GLY A 338 -6.15 12.86 20.10
C GLY A 338 -5.22 13.88 20.77
N SER A 339 -5.21 13.95 22.12
CA SER A 339 -4.39 14.90 22.89
C SER A 339 -3.41 14.20 23.85
N PHE A 340 -3.79 13.03 24.38
CA PHE A 340 -2.95 12.22 25.27
C PHE A 340 -2.59 10.92 24.57
N TRP A 341 -1.30 10.71 24.33
CA TRP A 341 -0.78 9.61 23.53
C TRP A 341 -0.06 8.61 24.41
N THR A 342 -0.38 7.33 24.20
CA THR A 342 0.27 6.20 24.85
C THR A 342 1.03 5.41 23.80
N ASP A 343 2.31 5.17 24.05
CA ASP A 343 3.11 4.22 23.28
C ASP A 343 2.49 2.83 23.45
N ILE A 344 2.09 2.21 22.35
CA ILE A 344 1.35 0.94 22.37
C ILE A 344 2.18 -0.18 23.03
N THR A 345 3.51 -0.13 22.88
CA THR A 345 4.44 -1.14 23.43
C THR A 345 4.49 -1.15 24.96
N SER A 346 4.03 -0.08 25.60
CA SER A 346 3.88 -0.03 27.06
C SER A 346 2.84 -1.03 27.59
N SER A 347 1.90 -1.45 26.74
CA SER A 347 0.85 -2.41 27.07
C SER A 347 0.95 -3.69 26.25
N TYR A 348 1.41 -3.62 25.01
CA TYR A 348 1.51 -4.74 24.08
C TYR A 348 2.82 -4.67 23.30
N SER A 349 3.82 -5.47 23.71
CA SER A 349 5.23 -5.26 23.32
C SER A 349 5.55 -5.52 21.85
N ASN A 350 4.72 -6.25 21.12
CA ASN A 350 4.95 -6.68 19.74
C ASN A 350 3.81 -6.22 18.83
N THR A 351 3.38 -4.97 19.04
CA THR A 351 2.16 -4.46 18.44
C THR A 351 2.43 -3.10 17.82
N ASN A 352 2.02 -2.93 16.57
CA ASN A 352 2.09 -1.66 15.86
C ASN A 352 0.72 -1.29 15.30
N VAL A 353 0.46 0.01 15.15
CA VAL A 353 -0.73 0.49 14.46
C VAL A 353 -0.54 0.29 12.96
N CYS A 354 -1.55 -0.25 12.27
CA CYS A 354 -1.49 -0.45 10.81
C CYS A 354 -1.72 0.86 10.05
N ILE A 355 -0.70 1.71 10.08
CA ILE A 355 -0.60 2.96 9.32
C ILE A 355 0.74 2.93 8.59
N LYS A 356 0.72 3.08 7.27
CA LYS A 356 1.95 3.22 6.47
C LYS A 356 1.96 4.58 5.79
N ALA A 357 3.16 5.04 5.44
CA ALA A 357 3.38 6.26 4.70
C ALA A 357 4.07 5.91 3.37
N ILE A 358 3.51 6.38 2.26
CA ILE A 358 4.08 6.21 0.92
C ILE A 358 4.66 7.54 0.47
N ALA A 359 5.94 7.51 0.11
CA ALA A 359 6.63 8.64 -0.45
C ALA A 359 7.18 8.33 -1.84
N THR A 360 7.28 9.35 -2.67
CA THR A 360 7.93 9.31 -3.98
C THR A 360 9.16 10.18 -3.94
N PRO A 361 10.25 9.85 -4.66
CA PRO A 361 11.33 10.78 -4.93
C PRO A 361 10.77 12.12 -5.38
N PRO A 362 11.47 13.22 -5.03
CA PRO A 362 10.98 14.53 -5.38
C PRO A 362 10.91 14.62 -6.90
N THR A 363 9.75 15.04 -7.41
CA THR A 363 9.42 14.96 -8.83
C THR A 363 10.43 15.79 -9.60
N ILE A 364 11.31 15.11 -10.32
CA ILE A 364 12.40 15.72 -11.06
C ILE A 364 11.79 16.67 -12.09
N SER A 365 12.35 17.88 -12.18
CA SER A 365 11.79 18.90 -13.07
C SER A 365 11.93 18.42 -14.52
N PRO A 366 10.88 18.52 -15.37
CA PRO A 366 10.96 18.05 -16.75
C PRO A 366 11.92 18.91 -17.59
N ASP A 367 12.19 20.14 -17.16
CA ASP A 367 13.05 21.10 -17.83
C ASP A 367 13.70 22.06 -16.81
N LEU A 368 14.59 22.94 -17.28
CA LEU A 368 15.23 23.93 -16.40
C LEU A 368 14.37 25.19 -16.13
N THR A 369 13.10 25.25 -16.56
CA THR A 369 12.25 26.45 -16.39
C THR A 369 11.82 26.69 -14.94
N GLY A 370 11.75 25.64 -14.13
CA GLY A 370 11.49 25.71 -12.69
C GLY A 370 12.70 26.13 -11.85
N LEU A 371 13.93 25.92 -12.35
CA LEU A 371 15.17 26.08 -11.57
C LEU A 371 15.29 27.42 -10.82
N ILE A 372 15.28 27.37 -9.49
CA ILE A 372 15.52 28.52 -8.62
C ILE A 372 16.80 28.35 -7.82
N VAL A 373 17.48 29.48 -7.53
CA VAL A 373 18.75 29.49 -6.81
C VAL A 373 18.69 30.51 -5.68
N TYR A 374 18.78 30.03 -4.44
CA TYR A 374 18.56 30.82 -3.23
C TYR A 374 19.45 30.34 -2.08
N PRO A 375 19.64 31.13 -1.01
CA PRO A 375 19.27 32.54 -0.88
C PRO A 375 20.13 33.42 -1.79
N ASN A 376 19.57 34.52 -2.30
CA ASN A 376 20.28 35.48 -3.14
C ASN A 376 19.85 36.92 -2.80
N PRO A 377 20.66 37.69 -2.03
CA PRO A 377 22.03 37.35 -1.63
C PRO A 377 22.11 36.23 -0.58
N PHE A 378 23.19 35.48 -0.62
CA PHE A 378 23.64 34.66 0.50
C PHE A 378 24.26 35.57 1.57
N GLU A 379 23.87 35.40 2.83
CA GLU A 379 24.29 36.21 3.97
C GLU A 379 24.63 35.31 5.16
N ALA A 380 25.92 35.11 5.45
CA ALA A 380 26.35 34.27 6.57
C ALA A 380 25.84 34.82 7.91
N ALA A 381 25.80 36.14 8.06
CA ALA A 381 25.28 36.81 9.25
C ALA A 381 23.76 36.61 9.46
N ALA A 382 23.02 36.26 8.40
CA ALA A 382 21.60 35.90 8.48
C ALA A 382 21.38 34.40 8.80
N GLY A 383 22.45 33.64 9.05
CA GLY A 383 22.39 32.21 9.38
C GLY A 383 22.38 31.27 8.17
N HIS A 384 22.57 31.79 6.95
CA HIS A 384 22.63 30.95 5.75
C HIS A 384 23.90 30.08 5.77
N SER A 385 23.74 28.79 5.45
CA SER A 385 24.85 27.82 5.42
C SER A 385 25.21 27.34 4.01
N TYR A 386 24.23 27.32 3.10
CA TYR A 386 24.37 26.86 1.72
C TYR A 386 23.65 27.80 0.73
N VAL A 387 23.95 27.61 -0.54
CA VAL A 387 23.14 28.09 -1.66
C VAL A 387 22.50 26.88 -2.34
N THR A 388 21.18 26.81 -2.32
CA THR A 388 20.39 25.74 -2.90
C THR A 388 20.05 26.06 -4.35
N PHE A 389 20.30 25.10 -5.23
CA PHE A 389 19.74 25.01 -6.57
C PHE A 389 18.59 24.00 -6.51
N GLU A 390 17.37 24.41 -6.80
CA GLU A 390 16.16 23.58 -6.66
C GLU A 390 15.41 23.49 -7.99
N ALA A 391 14.60 22.45 -8.19
CA ALA A 391 13.94 22.10 -9.45
C ALA A 391 14.94 21.72 -10.55
N LEU A 392 15.84 20.81 -10.19
CA LEU A 392 16.79 20.18 -11.11
C LEU A 392 16.11 19.10 -11.96
N THR A 393 16.63 18.93 -13.18
CA THR A 393 16.28 17.84 -14.10
C THR A 393 17.03 16.56 -13.74
N GLU A 394 16.62 15.42 -14.34
CA GLU A 394 17.10 14.07 -13.99
C GLU A 394 18.62 13.98 -13.98
N GLU A 395 19.23 14.63 -14.97
CA GLU A 395 20.65 14.90 -15.00
C GLU A 395 20.83 16.40 -15.25
N VAL A 396 21.76 17.00 -14.52
CA VAL A 396 22.13 18.40 -14.71
C VAL A 396 23.60 18.62 -14.35
N THR A 397 24.28 19.38 -15.19
CA THR A 397 25.61 19.92 -14.86
C THR A 397 25.46 21.36 -14.40
N ILE A 398 25.87 21.65 -13.17
CA ILE A 398 25.92 23.01 -12.62
C ILE A 398 27.37 23.49 -12.62
N GLN A 399 27.61 24.67 -13.19
CA GLN A 399 28.90 25.33 -13.22
C GLN A 399 28.78 26.73 -12.63
N ILE A 400 29.68 27.06 -11.72
CA ILE A 400 29.72 28.35 -11.04
C ILE A 400 31.03 29.03 -11.40
N PHE A 401 30.95 30.32 -11.74
CA PHE A 401 32.06 31.13 -12.21
C PHE A 401 32.17 32.44 -11.43
N THR A 402 33.39 32.98 -11.34
CA THR A 402 33.58 34.39 -10.98
C THR A 402 33.03 35.29 -12.09
N VAL A 403 32.80 36.57 -11.80
CA VAL A 403 32.43 37.56 -12.84
C VAL A 403 33.50 37.76 -13.92
N SER A 404 34.74 37.35 -13.69
CA SER A 404 35.81 37.34 -14.69
C SER A 404 35.83 36.07 -15.54
N GLY A 405 34.93 35.11 -15.29
CA GLY A 405 34.78 33.87 -16.06
C GLY A 405 35.67 32.71 -15.59
N GLN A 406 36.31 32.81 -14.43
CA GLN A 406 37.06 31.69 -13.87
C GLN A 406 36.09 30.67 -13.26
N LEU A 407 36.25 29.39 -13.59
CA LEU A 407 35.45 28.32 -13.00
C LEU A 407 35.78 28.19 -11.51
N VAL A 408 34.73 28.16 -10.70
CA VAL A 408 34.80 28.05 -9.24
C VAL A 408 34.40 26.65 -8.82
N ARG A 409 33.27 26.15 -9.31
CA ARG A 409 32.74 24.81 -9.01
C ARG A 409 32.09 24.24 -10.27
N LYS A 410 32.23 22.94 -10.48
CA LYS A 410 31.45 22.15 -11.42
C LYS A 410 30.91 20.95 -10.66
N GLU A 411 29.62 20.69 -10.78
CA GLU A 411 28.97 19.51 -10.24
C GLU A 411 28.13 18.85 -11.33
N GLU A 412 28.18 17.52 -11.39
CA GLU A 412 27.31 16.70 -12.23
C GLU A 412 26.36 15.97 -11.28
N ILE A 413 25.07 16.27 -11.41
CA ILE A 413 24.03 15.84 -10.48
C ILE A 413 23.07 14.95 -11.26
N SER A 414 22.69 13.81 -10.68
CA SER A 414 21.74 12.88 -11.25
C SER A 414 20.81 12.35 -10.17
N GLY A 415 19.51 12.24 -10.49
CA GLY A 415 18.48 11.70 -9.60
C GLY A 415 18.18 12.57 -8.36
N GLN A 416 18.56 13.86 -8.37
CA GLN A 416 18.33 14.79 -7.26
C GLN A 416 17.55 16.01 -7.74
N TYR A 417 16.45 16.36 -7.03
CA TYR A 417 15.65 17.55 -7.33
C TYR A 417 16.32 18.87 -6.91
N SER A 418 17.23 18.81 -5.94
CA SER A 418 17.99 19.98 -5.47
C SER A 418 19.44 19.64 -5.15
N TRP A 419 20.29 20.66 -5.13
CA TRP A 419 21.70 20.57 -4.76
C TRP A 419 22.15 21.80 -3.99
N ASP A 420 22.81 21.56 -2.86
CA ASP A 420 23.33 22.60 -1.98
C ASP A 420 24.82 22.85 -2.23
N TRP A 421 25.13 24.08 -2.63
CA TRP A 421 26.49 24.57 -2.74
C TRP A 421 26.98 25.15 -1.41
N ASP A 422 28.01 24.53 -0.84
CA ASP A 422 28.66 24.90 0.42
C ASP A 422 29.63 26.10 0.34
N LEU A 423 29.53 26.87 -0.76
CA LEU A 423 30.38 28.01 -1.05
C LEU A 423 31.86 27.69 -1.11
N LYS A 424 32.23 26.46 -1.49
CA LYS A 424 33.61 26.10 -1.78
C LYS A 424 33.87 25.97 -3.28
N ASN A 425 35.09 26.26 -3.69
CA ASN A 425 35.57 25.95 -5.02
C ASN A 425 35.85 24.43 -5.16
N THR A 426 36.30 24.00 -6.34
CA THR A 426 36.67 22.60 -6.61
C THR A 426 37.83 22.09 -5.73
N ASP A 427 38.69 22.98 -5.24
CA ASP A 427 39.80 22.65 -4.33
C ASP A 427 39.38 22.58 -2.86
N GLY A 428 38.09 22.81 -2.54
CA GLY A 428 37.55 22.79 -1.18
C GLY A 428 37.83 24.07 -0.38
N GLU A 429 38.24 25.16 -1.04
CA GLU A 429 38.46 26.46 -0.42
C GLU A 429 37.19 27.31 -0.45
N LYS A 430 36.88 27.99 0.66
CA LYS A 430 35.74 28.91 0.70
C LYS A 430 35.93 30.06 -0.29
N VAL A 431 34.88 30.36 -1.04
CA VAL A 431 34.88 31.46 -2.00
C VAL A 431 34.80 32.81 -1.29
N ALA A 432 35.36 33.86 -1.92
CA ALA A 432 35.33 35.21 -1.38
C ALA A 432 33.95 35.86 -1.52
N ARG A 433 33.67 36.91 -0.73
CA ARG A 433 32.52 37.79 -0.96
C ARG A 433 32.54 38.34 -2.39
N GLY A 434 31.37 38.40 -3.03
CA GLY A 434 31.27 38.87 -4.42
C GLY A 434 30.07 38.31 -5.15
N VAL A 435 29.97 38.64 -6.43
CA VAL A 435 28.95 38.09 -7.32
C VAL A 435 29.56 36.93 -8.10
N TYR A 436 28.82 35.83 -8.22
CA TYR A 436 29.15 34.66 -9.00
C TYR A 436 28.08 34.46 -10.07
N ILE A 437 28.48 33.90 -11.21
CA ILE A 437 27.58 33.54 -12.31
C ILE A 437 27.45 32.03 -12.29
N TRP A 438 26.23 31.52 -12.30
CA TRP A 438 26.00 30.09 -12.41
C TRP A 438 25.36 29.76 -13.76
N MET A 439 25.60 28.53 -14.22
CA MET A 439 25.01 27.94 -15.41
C MET A 439 24.63 26.49 -15.12
N ALA A 440 23.38 26.13 -15.37
CA ALA A 440 22.87 24.77 -15.35
C ALA A 440 22.63 24.31 -16.79
N THR A 441 23.02 23.07 -17.11
CA THR A 441 22.82 22.43 -18.42
C THR A 441 22.32 21.00 -18.25
N ASN A 442 21.26 20.60 -18.95
CA ASN A 442 20.76 19.22 -18.94
C ASN A 442 21.15 18.45 -20.23
N PRO A 443 20.98 17.12 -20.31
CA PRO A 443 21.30 16.33 -21.51
C PRO A 443 20.52 16.71 -22.76
N ALA A 444 19.31 17.29 -22.59
CA ALA A 444 18.53 17.83 -23.70
C ALA A 444 19.16 19.10 -24.32
N GLY A 445 20.22 19.64 -23.71
CA GLY A 445 20.95 20.81 -24.19
C GLY A 445 20.35 22.14 -23.74
N GLU A 446 19.33 22.12 -22.88
CA GLU A 446 18.78 23.32 -22.27
C GLU A 446 19.80 23.97 -21.36
N LYS A 447 19.78 25.30 -21.30
CA LYS A 447 20.70 26.07 -20.48
C LYS A 447 19.95 27.14 -19.73
N ARG A 448 20.19 27.23 -18.43
CA ARG A 448 19.77 28.35 -17.61
C ARG A 448 20.96 28.96 -16.90
N THR A 449 20.98 30.29 -16.82
CA THR A 449 22.04 31.03 -16.16
C THR A 449 21.45 32.04 -15.20
N GLY A 450 22.19 32.33 -14.14
CA GLY A 450 21.84 33.40 -13.22
C GLY A 450 23.06 33.93 -12.49
N LYS A 451 22.80 34.78 -11.51
CA LYS A 451 23.83 35.37 -10.67
C LYS A 451 23.47 35.15 -9.23
N ILE A 452 24.47 34.98 -8.39
CA ILE A 452 24.31 34.98 -6.94
C ILE A 452 25.29 35.92 -6.27
N ALA A 453 24.81 36.71 -5.33
CA ALA A 453 25.65 37.55 -4.49
C ALA A 453 25.97 36.82 -3.18
N ILE A 454 27.26 36.73 -2.85
CA ILE A 454 27.75 36.19 -1.57
C ILE A 454 28.23 37.36 -0.72
N ILE A 455 27.53 37.59 0.38
CA ILE A 455 27.81 38.65 1.36
C ILE A 455 28.21 37.92 2.65
N GLN A 456 29.52 37.88 2.92
CA GLN A 456 30.05 37.27 4.15
C GLN A 456 29.95 38.21 5.33
#